data_AF-A0A4Q7Y3T3-F1
#
_entry.id   AF-A0A4Q7Y3T3-F1
#
_cell.length_a   1.000
_cell.length_b   1.000
_cell.length_c   1.000
_cell.angle_alpha   90.00
_cell.angle_beta   90.00
_cell.angle_gamma   90.00
#
_symmetry.space_group_name_H-M   'P 1'
#
loop_
_entity.id
_entity.type
_entity.pdbx_description
1 polymer ?
#
loop_
_entity_poly.entity_id
_entity_poly.type
_entity_poly.pdbx_seq_one_letter_code
_entity_poly.pdbx_strand_id
1 'polypeptide(L)' 'MTQEMTIQVDGHDYVLRPEGEGFQVGRRVGGDVNWLETVDGSLVDDQARAALSNGDTSDESLLRAVRGVVQAEVERGA' A
#
# COMPACT_ATOMS: atom_id res chain seq x y z
N MET A 1 -14.03 11.91 -0.69
CA MET A 1 -13.93 10.75 0.21
C MET A 1 -12.87 9.83 -0.38
N THR A 2 -11.71 9.73 0.24
CA THR A 2 -10.67 8.76 -0.12
C THR A 2 -11.07 7.42 0.50
N GLN A 3 -11.22 6.39 -0.33
CA GLN A 3 -11.56 5.05 0.16
C GLN A 3 -10.28 4.36 0.61
N GLU A 4 -10.21 4.01 1.88
CA GLU A 4 -9.19 3.09 2.40
C GLU A 4 -9.53 1.67 1.96
N MET A 5 -8.51 0.92 1.54
CA MET A 5 -8.65 -0.47 1.13
C MET A 5 -7.73 -1.35 1.95
N THR A 6 -8.19 -2.56 2.25
CA THR A 6 -7.38 -3.56 2.97
C THR A 6 -6.81 -4.54 1.96
N ILE A 7 -5.49 -4.75 2.02
CA ILE A 7 -4.75 -5.67 1.16
C ILE A 7 -3.92 -6.61 2.03
N GLN A 8 -3.85 -7.89 1.66
CA GLN A 8 -3.05 -8.88 2.38
C GLN A 8 -1.73 -9.11 1.66
N VAL A 9 -0.62 -8.89 2.36
CA VAL A 9 0.74 -9.10 1.83
C VAL A 9 1.52 -9.93 2.84
N ASP A 10 2.08 -11.05 2.38
CA ASP A 10 2.93 -11.95 3.18
C ASP A 10 2.29 -12.36 4.53
N GLY A 11 0.96 -12.54 4.55
CA GLY A 11 0.20 -12.96 5.74
C GLY A 11 -0.13 -11.83 6.73
N HIS A 12 0.13 -10.58 6.37
CA HIS A 12 -0.22 -9.40 7.16
C HIS A 12 -1.25 -8.52 6.44
N ASP A 13 -2.14 -7.91 7.22
CA ASP A 13 -3.12 -6.95 6.72
C ASP A 13 -2.51 -5.55 6.66
N TYR A 14 -2.54 -4.99 5.46
CA TYR A 14 -2.15 -3.61 5.18
C TYR A 14 -3.36 -2.80 4.75
N VAL A 15 -3.29 -1.50 5.01
CA VAL A 15 -4.29 -0.52 4.59
C VAL A 15 -3.63 0.41 3.60
N LEU A 16 -4.25 0.57 2.43
CA LEU A 16 -3.86 1.56 1.45
C LEU A 16 -4.85 2.71 1.48
N ARG A 17 -4.33 3.92 1.51
CA ARG A 17 -5.12 5.14 1.37
C ARG A 17 -4.64 5.89 0.14
N PRO A 18 -5.44 6.00 -0.92
CA PRO A 18 -5.07 6.80 -2.09
C PRO A 18 -4.76 8.23 -1.65
N GLU A 19 -3.68 8.80 -2.16
CA GLU A 19 -3.23 10.15 -1.82
C GLU A 19 -2.62 10.80 -3.06
N GLY A 20 -3.30 11.81 -3.60
CA GLY A 20 -2.91 12.42 -4.87
C GLY A 20 -2.86 11.39 -6.01
N GLU A 21 -1.69 11.28 -6.66
CA GLU A 21 -1.43 10.30 -7.72
C GLU A 21 -0.85 8.97 -7.19
N GLY A 22 -0.58 8.90 -5.89
CA GLY A 22 0.01 7.76 -5.20
C GLY A 22 -0.87 7.23 -4.08
N PHE A 23 -0.23 6.69 -3.04
CA PHE A 23 -0.95 6.13 -1.90
C PHE A 23 -0.09 6.08 -0.65
N GLN A 24 -0.74 6.14 0.51
CA GLN A 24 -0.14 5.84 1.79
C GLN A 24 -0.37 4.38 2.15
N VAL A 25 0.66 3.74 2.69
CA VAL A 25 0.62 2.36 3.22
C VAL A 25 0.60 2.42 4.74
N GLY A 26 -0.33 1.70 5.35
CA GLY A 26 -0.37 1.45 6.78
C GLY A 26 -0.45 -0.04 7.08
N ARG A 27 0.03 -0.46 8.26
CA ARG A 27 -0.13 -1.82 8.78
C ARG A 27 -1.27 -1.85 9.78
N ARG A 28 -2.20 -2.80 9.64
CA ARG A 28 -3.26 -3.00 10.63
C ARG A 28 -2.75 -3.87 11.78
N VAL A 29 -2.81 -3.35 13.00
CA VAL A 29 -2.38 -4.04 14.22
C VAL A 29 -3.38 -3.76 15.33
N GLY A 30 -4.01 -4.80 15.88
CA GLY A 30 -4.91 -4.65 17.04
C GLY A 30 -6.19 -3.85 16.78
N GLY A 31 -6.59 -3.63 15.52
CA GLY A 31 -7.73 -2.79 15.15
C GLY A 31 -7.34 -1.37 14.74
N ASP A 32 -6.11 -0.96 15.04
CA ASP A 32 -5.53 0.33 14.64
C ASP A 32 -4.71 0.21 13.36
N VAL A 33 -4.48 1.36 12.70
CA VAL A 33 -3.62 1.47 11.51
C VAL A 33 -2.38 2.26 11.87
N ASN A 34 -1.21 1.63 11.80
CA ASN A 34 0.08 2.30 11.89
C ASN A 34 0.55 2.68 10.48
N TRP A 35 0.58 3.98 10.16
CA TRP A 35 1.00 4.47 8.85
C TRP A 35 2.51 4.37 8.70
N LEU A 36 2.95 3.75 7.60
CA LEU A 36 4.34 3.43 7.32
C LEU A 36 4.98 4.50 6.43
N GLU A 37 4.53 4.59 5.18
CA GLU A 37 5.12 5.48 4.18
C GLU A 37 4.07 5.96 3.19
N THR A 38 4.29 7.15 2.63
CA THR A 38 3.56 7.65 1.46
C THR A 38 4.39 7.39 0.21
N VAL A 39 3.81 6.65 -0.74
CA VAL A 39 4.39 6.36 -2.04
C VAL A 39 3.93 7.40 -3.04
N ASP A 40 4.89 8.08 -3.66
CA ASP A 40 4.60 9.00 -4.76
C ASP A 40 4.10 8.23 -5.99
N GLY A 41 3.05 8.74 -6.63
CA GLY A 41 2.44 8.11 -7.80
C GLY A 41 3.42 7.85 -8.93
N SER A 42 4.43 8.70 -9.12
CA SER A 42 5.46 8.55 -10.16
C SER A 42 6.38 7.33 -9.94
N LEU A 43 6.43 6.79 -8.71
CA LEU A 43 7.18 5.57 -8.37
C LEU A 43 6.36 4.30 -8.55
N VAL A 44 5.07 4.44 -8.87
CA VAL A 44 4.11 3.35 -9.00
C VAL A 44 3.87 3.08 -10.49
N ASP A 45 3.96 1.82 -10.88
CA ASP A 45 3.65 1.40 -12.26
C ASP A 45 2.17 1.69 -12.60
N ASP A 46 1.88 2.00 -13.87
CA ASP A 46 0.53 2.35 -14.32
C ASP A 46 -0.50 1.26 -13.98
N GLN A 47 -0.11 -0.02 -14.03
CA GLN A 47 -0.99 -1.12 -13.66
C GLN A 47 -1.37 -1.07 -12.17
N ALA A 48 -0.39 -0.82 -11.29
CA ALA A 48 -0.64 -0.71 -9.86
C ALA A 48 -1.49 0.53 -9.53
N ARG A 49 -1.32 1.64 -10.26
CA ARG A 49 -2.15 2.84 -10.11
C ARG A 49 -3.58 2.61 -10.57
N ALA A 50 -3.77 1.85 -11.65
CA ALA A 50 -5.09 1.43 -12.12
C ALA A 50 -5.77 0.49 -11.10
N ALA A 51 -5.04 -0.49 -10.56
CA ALA A 51 -5.53 -1.38 -9.52
C ALA A 51 -5.96 -0.61 -8.25
N LEU A 52 -5.13 0.33 -7.78
CA LEU A 52 -5.46 1.23 -6.68
C LEU A 52 -6.73 2.04 -6.98
N SER A 53 -6.88 2.56 -8.20
CA SER A 53 -8.05 3.38 -8.57
C SER A 53 -9.33 2.54 -8.65
N ASN A 54 -9.22 1.27 -9.04
CA ASN A 54 -10.34 0.34 -9.16
C ASN A 54 -10.65 -0.41 -7.86
N GLY A 55 -9.79 -0.30 -6.83
CA GLY A 55 -9.89 -1.09 -5.61
C GLY A 55 -9.52 -2.57 -5.79
N ASP A 56 -8.76 -2.90 -6.84
CA ASP A 56 -8.32 -4.27 -7.11
C ASP A 56 -7.10 -4.62 -6.24
N THR A 57 -7.40 -5.01 -5.00
CA THR A 57 -6.39 -5.43 -4.00
C THR A 57 -5.76 -6.78 -4.30
N SER A 58 -6.21 -7.49 -5.33
CA SER A 58 -5.64 -8.78 -5.75
C SER A 58 -4.66 -8.65 -6.91
N ASP A 59 -4.52 -7.46 -7.50
CA ASP A 59 -3.58 -7.21 -8.60
C ASP A 59 -2.13 -7.38 -8.15
N GLU A 60 -1.36 -8.15 -8.93
CA GLU A 60 0.03 -8.49 -8.60
C GLU A 60 0.97 -7.29 -8.61
N SER A 61 0.70 -6.29 -9.47
CA SER A 61 1.52 -5.07 -9.55
C SER A 61 1.28 -4.20 -8.31
N LEU A 62 0.04 -4.10 -7.83
CA LEU A 62 -0.25 -3.44 -6.56
C LEU A 62 0.37 -4.17 -5.37
N LEU A 63 0.24 -5.51 -5.31
CA LEU A 63 0.86 -6.33 -4.26
C LEU A 63 2.39 -6.14 -4.21
N ARG A 64 3.04 -6.10 -5.38
CA ARG A 64 4.49 -5.86 -5.49
C ARG A 64 4.88 -4.47 -4.98
N ALA A 65 4.12 -3.44 -5.35
CA ALA A 65 4.39 -2.07 -4.89
C ALA A 65 4.34 -1.98 -3.35
N VAL A 66 3.30 -2.57 -2.73
CA VAL A 66 3.17 -2.62 -1.27
C VAL A 66 4.30 -3.41 -0.63
N ARG A 67 4.68 -4.56 -1.20
CA ARG A 67 5.81 -5.36 -0.69
C ARG A 67 7.12 -4.56 -0.69
N GLY A 68 7.37 -3.76 -1.72
CA GLY A 68 8.55 -2.88 -1.78
C GLY A 68 8.61 -1.90 -0.61
N VAL A 69 7.48 -1.27 -0.27
CA VAL A 69 7.38 -0.36 0.89
C VAL A 69 7.66 -1.08 2.20
N VAL A 70 7.05 -2.26 2.38
CA VAL A 70 7.24 -3.08 3.59
C VAL A 70 8.69 -3.49 3.76
N GLN A 71 9.36 -3.88 2.68
CA GLN A 71 10.79 -4.24 2.72
C GLN A 71 11.65 -3.03 3.09
N ALA A 72 11.40 -1.87 2.49
CA ALA A 72 12.12 -0.64 2.80
C ALA A 72 11.94 -0.20 4.27
N GLU A 73 10.76 -0.37 4.85
CA GLU A 73 10.51 -0.12 6.28
C GLU A 73 11.33 -1.06 7.19
N VAL A 74 11.40 -2.35 6.85
CA VAL A 74 12.21 -3.32 7.61
C VAL A 74 13.69 -2.94 7.56
N GLU A 75 14.20 -2.51 6.41
CA GLU A 75 15.59 -2.06 6.26
C GLU A 75 15.88 -0.77 7.04
N ARG A 76 14.89 0.11 7.23
CA ARG A 76 15.04 1.34 8.03
C ARG A 76 14.92 1.14 9.54
N GLY A 77 14.22 0.09 9.96
CA GLY A 77 14.03 -0.27 11.37
C GLY A 77 15.11 -1.16 11.98
N ALA A 78 16.14 -1.53 11.22
CA ALA A 78 17.26 -2.41 11.62
C ALA A 78 18.50 -1.64 12.10
#